data_AF-A0A1Q7R2U9-F1
#
_entry.id   AF-A0A1Q7R2U9-F1
#
_cell.length_a   1.000
_cell.length_b   1.000
_cell.length_c   1.000
_cell.angle_alpha   90.00
_cell.angle_beta   90.00
_cell.angle_gamma   90.00
#
_symmetry.space_group_name_H-M   'P 1'
#
loop_
_entity.id
_entity.type
_entity.pdbx_description
1 polymer ?
#
loop_
_entity_poly.entity_id
_entity_poly.type
_entity_poly.pdbx_seq_one_letter_code
_entity_poly.pdbx_strand_id
1 'polypeptide(L)'
;MFRRLSRAETRACDGCGLAHPVGALEQRSYVCAGCGRYLPMPSPARIALLADPGTFREVDRNLISVDPLQFIDRKPYRERLVEARRQTGLREAATSGLCQIGGRRVVLVVFDFEFLGGTMGSVVGEKVANAFEHAIRRRIPLVSVAASGGARMQEGMLALMQMAKVSAAAARHDREGLAFISILTDPTFGGVTASFASLGDVIIAEPGAQIGFVGPRVIEQTTGTPLPADSHRAETVLRAGLLDLIVPRERLRETVAYLVGHLSRQKAARGRRRGGGPPPAISALPAWEQVRLARLAARPQAHDYIAAMTTRFVELHGDRQGGDDPAIIGGLAELDGETIVIVGHQRWRTQEESASPFQGM
;
A
#
# COMPACT_ATOMS: atom_id res chain seq x y z
N MET A 1 -14.45 17.38 -12.22
CA MET A 1 -14.57 18.38 -11.15
C MET A 1 -15.27 17.67 -10.00
N PHE A 2 -14.49 17.18 -9.03
CA PHE A 2 -15.01 16.46 -7.87
C PHE A 2 -15.84 17.41 -7.01
N ARG A 3 -16.95 16.95 -6.44
CA ARG A 3 -17.70 17.71 -5.44
C ARG A 3 -16.76 17.92 -4.25
N ARG A 4 -16.22 19.13 -4.08
CA ARG A 4 -15.50 19.47 -2.85
C ARG A 4 -16.54 19.48 -1.74
N LEU A 5 -16.40 18.59 -0.77
CA LEU A 5 -17.13 18.71 0.49
C LEU A 5 -16.90 20.13 1.01
N SER A 6 -17.95 20.79 1.48
CA SER A 6 -17.81 22.17 1.93
C SER A 6 -16.84 22.17 3.13
N ARG A 7 -15.95 23.17 3.22
CA ARG A 7 -15.02 23.28 4.37
C ARG A 7 -15.73 23.37 5.74
N ALA A 8 -17.03 23.64 5.74
CA ALA A 8 -17.90 23.72 6.92
C ALA A 8 -18.49 22.37 7.35
N GLU A 9 -18.35 21.31 6.55
CA GLU A 9 -18.86 19.97 6.87
C GLU A 9 -17.96 19.31 7.93
N THR A 10 -18.56 18.58 8.88
CA THR A 10 -17.85 17.91 9.97
C THR A 10 -17.94 16.40 9.84
N ARG A 11 -16.86 15.68 10.20
CA ARG A 11 -16.82 14.21 10.30
C ARG A 11 -16.46 13.78 11.71
N ALA A 12 -17.23 12.86 12.28
CA ALA A 12 -16.93 12.28 13.58
C ALA A 12 -15.89 11.15 13.45
N CYS A 13 -15.05 10.99 14.46
CA CYS A 13 -14.13 9.87 14.56
C CYS A 13 -14.83 8.64 15.15
N ASP A 14 -14.85 7.52 14.43
CA ASP A 14 -15.41 6.25 14.91
C ASP A 14 -14.60 5.60 16.06
N GLY A 15 -13.45 6.18 16.42
CA GLY A 15 -12.63 5.74 17.56
C GLY A 15 -12.92 6.50 18.86
N CYS A 16 -12.98 7.83 18.82
CA CYS A 16 -13.12 8.66 20.03
C CYS A 16 -14.35 9.58 20.03
N GLY A 17 -15.17 9.56 18.98
CA GLY A 17 -16.36 10.39 18.83
C GLY A 17 -16.09 11.87 18.50
N LEU A 18 -14.83 12.31 18.53
CA LEU A 18 -14.47 13.71 18.25
C LEU A 18 -14.88 14.11 16.83
N ALA A 19 -15.64 15.22 16.71
CA ALA A 19 -16.02 15.80 15.44
C ALA A 19 -14.92 16.74 14.90
N HIS A 20 -14.55 16.55 13.64
CA HIS A 20 -13.53 17.33 12.96
C HIS A 20 -14.12 18.07 11.77
N PRO A 21 -13.87 19.38 11.61
CA PRO A 21 -14.09 20.06 10.35
C PRO A 21 -13.28 19.39 9.23
N VAL A 22 -13.87 19.17 8.05
CA VAL A 22 -13.21 18.49 6.94
C VAL A 22 -11.90 19.19 6.54
N GLY A 23 -11.85 20.53 6.55
CA GLY A 23 -10.62 21.27 6.25
C GLY A 23 -9.48 21.01 7.26
N ALA A 24 -9.80 20.73 8.52
CA ALA A 24 -8.80 20.35 9.53
C ALA A 24 -8.33 18.90 9.32
N LEU A 25 -9.21 18.01 8.87
CA LEU A 25 -8.81 16.66 8.45
C LEU A 25 -7.91 16.68 7.23
N GLU A 26 -8.19 17.50 6.22
CA GLU A 26 -7.34 17.65 5.03
C GLU A 26 -5.90 18.02 5.40
N GLN A 27 -5.71 18.95 6.34
CA GLN A 27 -4.39 19.37 6.82
C GLN A 27 -3.64 18.28 7.61
N ARG A 28 -4.38 17.33 8.18
CA ARG A 28 -3.84 16.20 8.96
C ARG A 28 -3.92 14.88 8.21
N SER A 29 -4.05 14.90 6.88
CA SER A 29 -4.18 13.68 6.06
C SER A 29 -5.26 12.71 6.59
N TYR A 30 -6.37 13.25 7.07
CA TYR A 30 -7.49 12.50 7.65
C TYR A 30 -7.09 11.62 8.86
N VAL A 31 -6.09 12.06 9.63
CA VAL A 31 -5.71 11.45 10.92
C VAL A 31 -6.39 12.23 12.05
N CYS A 32 -7.16 11.51 12.88
CA CYS A 32 -7.90 12.07 14.01
C CYS A 32 -6.96 12.81 14.97
N ALA A 33 -7.30 14.05 15.32
CA ALA A 33 -6.53 14.85 16.27
C ALA A 33 -6.66 14.39 17.73
N GLY A 34 -7.72 13.64 18.06
CA GLY A 34 -7.96 13.15 19.42
C GLY A 34 -7.23 11.85 19.71
N CYS A 35 -7.41 10.83 18.87
CA CYS A 35 -6.88 9.48 19.12
C CYS A 35 -5.88 8.97 18.08
N GLY A 36 -5.48 9.78 17.09
CA GLY A 36 -4.53 9.36 16.05
C GLY A 36 -5.09 8.34 15.05
N ARG A 37 -6.38 7.97 15.13
CA ARG A 37 -6.99 7.01 14.21
C ARG A 37 -7.07 7.55 12.78
N TYR A 38 -6.79 6.67 11.82
CA TYR A 38 -6.84 6.95 10.40
C TYR A 38 -8.29 6.88 9.94
N LEU A 39 -8.86 8.01 9.55
CA LEU A 39 -10.25 8.10 9.06
C LEU A 39 -10.30 7.83 7.56
N PRO A 40 -11.47 7.44 7.01
CA PRO A 40 -11.65 7.32 5.56
C PRO A 40 -11.25 8.62 4.84
N MET A 41 -10.35 8.48 3.87
CA MET A 41 -9.87 9.56 3.03
C MET A 41 -10.53 9.45 1.66
N PRO A 42 -11.30 10.46 1.21
CA PRO A 42 -11.88 10.48 -0.13
C PRO A 42 -10.80 10.36 -1.21
N SER A 43 -11.13 9.64 -2.28
CA SER A 43 -10.22 9.38 -3.39
C SER A 43 -9.59 10.64 -4.00
N PRO A 44 -10.27 11.81 -4.14
CA PRO A 44 -9.62 13.02 -4.64
C PRO A 44 -8.54 13.56 -3.70
N ALA A 45 -8.74 13.46 -2.38
CA ALA A 45 -7.75 13.86 -1.39
C ALA A 45 -6.54 12.91 -1.42
N ARG A 46 -6.78 11.60 -1.56
CA ARG A 46 -5.71 10.61 -1.70
C ARG A 46 -4.91 10.79 -2.98
N ILE A 47 -5.56 11.09 -4.10
CA ILE A 47 -4.88 11.44 -5.37
C ILE A 47 -4.01 12.68 -5.17
N ALA A 48 -4.53 13.73 -4.51
CA ALA A 48 -3.77 14.94 -4.22
C ALA A 48 -2.59 14.72 -3.27
N LEU A 49 -2.71 13.75 -2.33
CA LEU A 49 -1.63 13.36 -1.43
C LEU A 49 -0.49 12.66 -2.17
N LEU A 50 -0.79 11.76 -3.12
CA LEU A 50 0.22 10.92 -3.76
C LEU A 50 0.78 11.55 -5.04
N ALA A 51 -0.08 12.05 -5.92
CA ALA A 51 0.30 12.55 -7.23
C ALA A 51 0.98 13.92 -7.15
N ASP A 52 1.95 14.14 -8.02
CA ASP A 52 2.56 15.44 -8.20
C ASP A 52 1.52 16.47 -8.69
N PRO A 53 1.52 17.71 -8.16
CA PRO A 53 0.50 18.70 -8.46
C PRO A 53 0.28 18.91 -9.96
N GLY A 54 -0.99 18.87 -10.39
CA GLY A 54 -1.38 19.11 -11.78
C GLY A 54 -1.09 17.96 -12.77
N THR A 55 -0.53 16.83 -12.31
CA THR A 55 -0.13 15.74 -13.22
C THR A 55 -1.20 14.67 -13.42
N PHE A 56 -2.18 14.56 -12.52
CA PHE A 56 -3.20 13.52 -12.58
C PHE A 56 -4.21 13.75 -13.70
N ARG A 57 -4.28 12.77 -14.61
CA ARG A 57 -5.27 12.69 -15.69
C ARG A 57 -6.04 11.39 -15.56
N GLU A 58 -7.29 11.50 -15.12
CA GLU A 58 -8.23 10.38 -15.03
C GLU A 58 -8.38 9.68 -16.38
N VAL A 59 -8.37 8.34 -16.36
CA VAL A 59 -8.68 7.48 -17.52
C VAL A 59 -10.00 6.76 -17.26
N ASP A 60 -10.66 6.30 -18.33
CA ASP A 60 -11.93 5.56 -18.23
C ASP A 60 -13.04 6.27 -17.45
N ARG A 61 -12.98 7.61 -17.39
CA ARG A 61 -13.92 8.46 -16.65
C ARG A 61 -15.37 8.24 -17.04
N ASN A 62 -15.63 7.76 -18.26
CA ASN A 62 -16.98 7.53 -18.77
C ASN A 62 -17.55 6.16 -18.40
N LEU A 63 -16.77 5.26 -17.81
CA LEU A 63 -17.28 3.99 -17.30
C LEU A 63 -18.09 4.24 -16.02
N ILE A 64 -19.35 3.82 -16.06
CA ILE A 64 -20.33 3.95 -14.97
C ILE A 64 -21.09 2.64 -14.81
N SER A 65 -21.35 2.24 -13.56
CA SER A 65 -22.13 1.03 -13.31
C SER A 65 -23.57 1.16 -13.77
N VAL A 66 -24.07 0.07 -14.31
CA VAL A 66 -25.48 -0.16 -14.64
C VAL A 66 -26.03 -1.27 -13.73
N ASP A 67 -27.32 -1.54 -13.82
CA ASP A 67 -27.98 -2.60 -13.05
C ASP A 67 -28.37 -3.77 -13.96
N PRO A 68 -27.40 -4.64 -14.34
CA PRO A 68 -27.64 -5.70 -15.32
C PRO A 68 -28.55 -6.80 -14.79
N LEU A 69 -28.63 -6.96 -13.46
CA LEU A 69 -29.43 -7.98 -12.80
C LEU A 69 -30.80 -7.47 -12.33
N GLN A 70 -31.10 -6.18 -12.54
CA GLN A 70 -32.30 -5.51 -12.01
C GLN A 70 -32.46 -5.79 -10.50
N PHE A 71 -31.36 -5.71 -9.76
CA PHE A 71 -31.29 -6.18 -8.39
C PHE A 71 -32.09 -5.27 -7.45
N ILE A 72 -32.94 -5.88 -6.61
CA ILE A 72 -33.74 -5.18 -5.62
C ILE A 72 -33.56 -5.87 -4.26
N ASP A 73 -33.12 -5.10 -3.27
CA ASP A 73 -33.21 -5.48 -1.85
C ASP A 73 -34.21 -4.54 -1.12
N ARG A 74 -33.83 -4.01 0.04
CA ARG A 74 -34.54 -2.87 0.67
C ARG A 74 -34.73 -1.67 -0.28
N LYS A 75 -33.82 -1.47 -1.24
CA LYS A 75 -33.96 -0.47 -2.32
C LYS A 75 -33.31 -0.94 -3.62
N PRO A 76 -33.83 -0.54 -4.80
CA PRO A 76 -33.26 -0.90 -6.10
C PRO A 76 -31.77 -0.49 -6.22
N TYR A 77 -30.95 -1.33 -6.87
CA TYR A 77 -29.52 -1.06 -7.03
C TYR A 77 -29.25 0.24 -7.80
N ARG A 78 -30.03 0.51 -8.85
CA ARG A 78 -29.98 1.79 -9.59
C ARG A 78 -30.11 3.02 -8.69
N GLU A 79 -30.93 2.96 -7.65
CA GLU A 79 -31.12 4.09 -6.71
C GLU A 79 -29.92 4.23 -5.78
N ARG A 80 -29.35 3.11 -5.32
CA ARG A 80 -28.10 3.10 -4.54
C ARG A 80 -26.95 3.74 -5.34
N LEU A 81 -26.85 3.46 -6.63
CA LEU A 81 -25.86 4.08 -7.51
C LEU A 81 -26.06 5.59 -7.65
N VAL A 82 -27.31 6.04 -7.84
CA VAL A 82 -27.62 7.48 -7.91
C VAL A 82 -27.28 8.18 -6.60
N GLU A 83 -27.65 7.58 -5.47
CA GLU A 83 -27.37 8.12 -4.14
C GLU A 83 -25.86 8.22 -3.86
N ALA A 84 -25.11 7.15 -4.13
CA ALA A 84 -23.66 7.13 -3.95
C ALA A 84 -22.95 8.18 -4.81
N ARG A 85 -23.36 8.34 -6.08
CA ARG A 85 -22.86 9.39 -6.98
C ARG A 85 -23.17 10.78 -6.45
N ARG A 86 -24.38 10.99 -5.91
CA ARG A 86 -24.78 12.29 -5.33
C ARG A 86 -23.96 12.60 -4.07
N GLN A 87 -23.78 11.63 -3.18
CA GLN A 87 -23.06 11.79 -1.92
C GLN A 87 -21.58 12.08 -2.15
N THR A 88 -20.91 11.24 -2.95
CA THR A 88 -19.45 11.31 -3.16
C THR A 88 -19.04 12.28 -4.26
N GLY A 89 -19.93 12.57 -5.22
CA GLY A 89 -19.57 13.26 -6.46
C GLY A 89 -18.72 12.41 -7.41
N LEU A 90 -18.52 11.13 -7.11
CA LEU A 90 -17.78 10.18 -7.94
C LEU A 90 -18.70 9.47 -8.90
N ARG A 91 -18.10 8.85 -9.92
CA ARG A 91 -18.83 8.04 -10.90
C ARG A 91 -18.92 6.57 -10.51
N GLU A 92 -17.91 6.08 -9.79
CA GLU A 92 -17.81 4.73 -9.25
C GLU A 92 -16.81 4.70 -8.09
N ALA A 93 -16.74 3.60 -7.35
CA ALA A 93 -15.86 3.37 -6.21
C ALA A 93 -14.37 3.29 -6.49
N ALA A 94 -13.94 3.33 -7.75
CA ALA A 94 -12.53 3.42 -8.11
C ALA A 94 -12.30 4.50 -9.17
N THR A 95 -11.25 5.28 -8.93
CA THR A 95 -10.74 6.30 -9.86
C THR A 95 -9.35 5.87 -10.29
N SER A 96 -9.13 5.72 -11.60
CA SER A 96 -7.82 5.40 -12.17
C SER A 96 -7.34 6.54 -13.06
N GLY A 97 -6.04 6.73 -13.14
CA GLY A 97 -5.46 7.80 -13.94
C GLY A 97 -3.96 7.68 -14.13
N LEU A 98 -3.44 8.50 -15.04
CA LEU A 98 -2.01 8.68 -15.27
C LEU A 98 -1.55 9.89 -14.46
N CYS A 99 -0.46 9.78 -13.71
CA CYS A 99 0.15 10.91 -13.02
C CYS A 99 1.67 10.75 -12.92
N GLN A 100 2.30 11.68 -12.21
CA GLN A 100 3.65 11.51 -11.72
C GLN A 100 3.62 11.39 -10.19
N ILE A 101 4.54 10.61 -9.63
CA ILE A 101 4.86 10.58 -8.20
C ILE A 101 6.37 10.73 -8.09
N GLY A 102 6.84 11.82 -7.47
CA GLY A 102 8.28 12.09 -7.38
C GLY A 102 8.93 12.29 -8.76
N GLY A 103 8.21 12.89 -9.70
CA GLY A 103 8.65 13.10 -11.09
C GLY A 103 8.62 11.84 -11.97
N ARG A 104 8.17 10.70 -11.44
CA ARG A 104 8.10 9.43 -12.19
C ARG A 104 6.68 9.13 -12.62
N ARG A 105 6.51 8.80 -13.90
CA ARG A 105 5.20 8.46 -14.46
C ARG A 105 4.70 7.16 -13.85
N VAL A 106 3.45 7.17 -13.39
CA VAL A 106 2.77 6.01 -12.82
C VAL A 106 1.35 5.91 -13.38
N VAL A 107 0.78 4.71 -13.34
CA VAL A 107 -0.68 4.56 -13.29
C VAL A 107 -1.08 4.51 -11.82
N LEU A 108 -2.05 5.33 -11.43
CA LEU A 108 -2.57 5.37 -10.07
C LEU A 108 -4.03 4.91 -10.08
N VAL A 109 -4.37 3.97 -9.19
CA VAL A 109 -5.74 3.52 -8.91
C VAL A 109 -6.08 3.83 -7.47
N VAL A 110 -7.18 4.53 -7.22
CA VAL A 110 -7.60 4.89 -5.86
C VAL A 110 -9.06 4.51 -5.65
N PHE A 111 -9.29 3.66 -4.66
CA PHE A 111 -10.62 3.27 -4.22
C PHE A 111 -11.21 4.34 -3.29
N ASP A 112 -12.54 4.40 -3.26
CA ASP A 112 -13.30 5.26 -2.37
C ASP A 112 -14.35 4.43 -1.62
N PHE A 113 -14.12 4.25 -0.32
CA PHE A 113 -14.99 3.44 0.53
C PHE A 113 -16.38 4.06 0.70
N GLU A 114 -16.54 5.38 0.57
CA GLU A 114 -17.84 6.04 0.70
C GLU A 114 -18.76 5.71 -0.49
N PHE A 115 -18.20 5.31 -1.63
CA PHE A 115 -18.98 4.81 -2.75
C PHE A 115 -19.34 3.34 -2.53
N LEU A 116 -20.47 3.12 -1.86
CA LEU A 116 -21.04 1.79 -1.62
C LEU A 116 -20.02 0.81 -0.98
N GLY A 117 -19.24 1.28 0.00
CA GLY A 117 -18.27 0.44 0.72
C GLY A 117 -17.04 0.05 -0.11
N GLY A 118 -16.73 0.78 -1.19
CA GLY A 118 -15.58 0.48 -2.04
C GLY A 118 -15.69 -0.83 -2.82
N THR A 119 -16.84 -1.51 -2.79
CA THR A 119 -16.91 -2.90 -3.25
C THR A 119 -16.73 -3.01 -4.76
N MET A 120 -16.04 -4.07 -5.19
CA MET A 120 -15.69 -4.27 -6.59
C MET A 120 -16.87 -4.89 -7.35
N GLY A 121 -17.51 -4.07 -8.20
CA GLY A 121 -18.42 -4.51 -9.26
C GLY A 121 -17.75 -4.49 -10.63
N SER A 122 -18.51 -4.72 -11.69
CA SER A 122 -18.03 -4.83 -13.07
C SER A 122 -17.20 -3.64 -13.51
N VAL A 123 -17.63 -2.42 -13.18
CA VAL A 123 -16.92 -1.19 -13.57
C VAL A 123 -15.66 -0.96 -12.75
N VAL A 124 -15.66 -1.28 -11.46
CA VAL A 124 -14.43 -1.24 -10.65
C VAL A 124 -13.41 -2.23 -11.22
N GLY A 125 -13.84 -3.47 -11.50
CA GLY A 125 -12.99 -4.49 -12.11
C GLY A 125 -12.44 -4.07 -13.49
N GLU A 126 -13.28 -3.48 -14.34
CA GLU A 126 -12.87 -2.91 -15.63
C GLU A 126 -11.81 -1.83 -15.47
N LYS A 127 -12.03 -0.85 -14.58
CA LYS A 127 -11.08 0.25 -14.36
C LYS A 127 -9.73 -0.24 -13.81
N VAL A 128 -9.74 -1.23 -12.91
CA VAL A 128 -8.51 -1.84 -12.37
C VAL A 128 -7.78 -2.63 -13.47
N ALA A 129 -8.49 -3.47 -14.22
CA ALA A 129 -7.89 -4.22 -15.32
C ALA A 129 -7.31 -3.27 -16.39
N ASN A 130 -8.05 -2.25 -16.79
CA ASN A 130 -7.56 -1.23 -17.72
C ASN A 130 -6.35 -0.49 -17.16
N ALA A 131 -6.29 -0.20 -15.87
CA ALA A 131 -5.13 0.44 -15.25
C ALA A 131 -3.85 -0.41 -15.45
N PHE A 132 -3.92 -1.73 -15.24
CA PHE A 132 -2.81 -2.64 -15.58
C PHE A 132 -2.48 -2.60 -17.08
N GLU A 133 -3.47 -2.64 -17.98
CA GLU A 133 -3.23 -2.52 -19.43
C GLU A 133 -2.64 -1.14 -19.82
N HIS A 134 -2.99 -0.08 -19.10
CA HIS A 134 -2.42 1.25 -19.27
C HIS A 134 -0.95 1.30 -18.85
N ALA A 135 -0.59 0.61 -17.76
CA ALA A 135 0.76 0.48 -17.24
C ALA A 135 1.63 -0.34 -18.20
N ILE A 136 1.15 -1.52 -18.64
CA ILE A 136 1.79 -2.39 -19.63
C ILE A 136 2.11 -1.62 -20.92
N ARG A 137 1.09 -1.02 -21.54
CA ARG A 137 1.27 -0.29 -22.82
C ARG A 137 2.27 0.84 -22.74
N ARG A 138 2.44 1.45 -21.57
CA ARG A 138 3.35 2.59 -21.35
C ARG A 138 4.68 2.18 -20.75
N ARG A 139 4.83 0.92 -20.32
CA ARG A 139 5.98 0.41 -19.59
C ARG A 139 6.31 1.30 -18.37
N ILE A 140 5.28 1.62 -17.59
CA ILE A 140 5.38 2.40 -16.35
C ILE A 140 4.80 1.61 -15.17
N PRO A 141 5.26 1.84 -13.94
CA PRO A 141 4.73 1.16 -12.76
C PRO A 141 3.27 1.53 -12.46
N LEU A 142 2.61 0.65 -11.70
CA LEU A 142 1.26 0.86 -11.17
C LEU A 142 1.32 1.01 -9.65
N VAL A 143 0.55 1.96 -9.12
CA VAL A 143 0.28 2.12 -7.69
C VAL A 143 -1.23 2.00 -7.46
N SER A 144 -1.65 1.15 -6.53
CA SER A 144 -3.05 1.09 -6.11
C SER A 144 -3.23 1.48 -4.66
N VAL A 145 -4.30 2.19 -4.33
CA VAL A 145 -4.79 2.40 -2.97
C VAL A 145 -6.13 1.69 -2.84
N ALA A 146 -6.14 0.57 -2.13
CA ALA A 146 -7.31 -0.26 -1.93
C ALA A 146 -8.04 0.12 -0.63
N ALA A 147 -9.36 0.23 -0.75
CA ALA A 147 -10.31 0.41 0.35
C ALA A 147 -11.62 -0.25 -0.07
N SER A 148 -11.97 -1.39 0.51
CA SER A 148 -13.12 -2.18 0.06
C SER A 148 -13.65 -3.11 1.14
N GLY A 149 -14.97 -3.23 1.22
CA GLY A 149 -15.66 -4.27 1.98
C GLY A 149 -15.76 -5.62 1.26
N GLY A 150 -15.28 -5.74 0.01
CA GLY A 150 -15.31 -6.98 -0.78
C GLY A 150 -15.92 -6.82 -2.18
N ALA A 151 -16.75 -7.78 -2.59
CA ALA A 151 -17.41 -7.80 -3.90
C ALA A 151 -18.77 -7.07 -3.88
N ARG A 152 -19.18 -6.52 -5.03
CA ARG A 152 -20.49 -5.87 -5.21
C ARG A 152 -21.60 -6.91 -5.33
N MET A 153 -22.20 -7.30 -4.21
CA MET A 153 -23.26 -8.31 -4.17
C MET A 153 -24.42 -8.05 -5.14
N GLN A 154 -24.76 -6.78 -5.38
CA GLN A 154 -25.84 -6.38 -6.29
C GLN A 154 -25.58 -6.80 -7.76
N GLU A 155 -24.33 -7.06 -8.11
CA GLU A 155 -23.93 -7.55 -9.43
C GLU A 155 -23.61 -9.06 -9.44
N GLY A 156 -23.77 -9.74 -8.29
CA GLY A 156 -23.66 -11.19 -8.16
C GLY A 156 -22.39 -11.78 -8.78
N MET A 157 -22.57 -12.75 -9.68
CA MET A 157 -21.46 -13.45 -10.34
C MET A 157 -20.58 -12.50 -11.17
N LEU A 158 -21.13 -11.41 -11.71
CA LEU A 158 -20.34 -10.44 -12.50
C LEU A 158 -19.27 -9.77 -11.63
N ALA A 159 -19.60 -9.45 -10.37
CA ALA A 159 -18.65 -8.93 -9.39
C ALA A 159 -17.59 -9.96 -8.99
N LEU A 160 -17.99 -11.21 -8.77
CA LEU A 160 -17.06 -12.29 -8.45
C LEU A 160 -16.03 -12.50 -9.58
N MET A 161 -16.50 -12.53 -10.83
CA MET A 161 -15.63 -12.71 -12.00
C MET A 161 -14.64 -11.57 -12.21
N GLN A 162 -14.88 -10.39 -11.60
CA GLN A 162 -13.87 -9.33 -11.63
C GLN A 162 -12.59 -9.72 -10.90
N MET A 163 -12.64 -10.58 -9.88
CA MET A 163 -11.45 -11.09 -9.20
C MET A 163 -10.53 -11.82 -10.18
N ALA A 164 -11.09 -12.74 -10.97
CA ALA A 164 -10.33 -13.45 -11.99
C ALA A 164 -9.77 -12.50 -13.06
N LYS A 165 -10.58 -11.53 -13.50
CA LYS A 165 -10.18 -10.53 -14.50
C LYS A 165 -8.98 -9.67 -14.04
N VAL A 166 -9.07 -9.08 -12.84
CA VAL A 166 -8.02 -8.19 -12.34
C VAL A 166 -6.76 -8.96 -11.98
N SER A 167 -6.88 -10.18 -11.44
CA SER A 167 -5.72 -11.05 -11.20
C SER A 167 -5.04 -11.45 -12.51
N ALA A 168 -5.79 -11.73 -13.57
CA ALA A 168 -5.20 -12.02 -14.89
C ALA A 168 -4.46 -10.80 -15.47
N ALA A 169 -5.01 -9.60 -15.29
CA ALA A 169 -4.36 -8.35 -15.72
C ALA A 169 -3.07 -8.08 -14.90
N ALA A 170 -3.11 -8.28 -13.58
CA ALA A 170 -1.94 -8.19 -12.71
C ALA A 170 -0.85 -9.21 -13.10
N ALA A 171 -1.22 -10.46 -13.35
CA ALA A 171 -0.28 -11.50 -13.80
C ALA A 171 0.32 -11.23 -15.19
N ARG A 172 -0.38 -10.49 -16.06
CA ARG A 172 0.18 -10.01 -17.34
C ARG A 172 1.17 -8.86 -17.11
N HIS A 173 0.87 -7.97 -16.18
CA HIS A 173 1.75 -6.85 -15.81
C HIS A 173 3.06 -7.33 -15.19
N ASP A 174 2.98 -8.30 -14.26
CA ASP A 174 4.13 -8.97 -13.64
C ASP A 174 5.06 -9.60 -14.70
N ARG A 175 4.50 -10.34 -15.67
CA ARG A 175 5.26 -10.94 -16.78
C ARG A 175 6.02 -9.93 -17.65
N GLU A 176 5.61 -8.66 -17.67
CA GLU A 176 6.33 -7.59 -18.37
C GLU A 176 7.49 -7.00 -17.55
N GLY A 177 7.67 -7.46 -16.29
CA GLY A 177 8.68 -6.99 -15.36
C GLY A 177 8.49 -5.50 -15.03
N LEU A 178 7.25 -5.12 -14.73
CA LEU A 178 6.83 -3.78 -14.33
C LEU A 178 6.40 -3.80 -12.87
N ALA A 179 6.80 -2.79 -12.10
CA ALA A 179 6.55 -2.76 -10.68
C ALA A 179 5.10 -2.38 -10.34
N PHE A 180 4.52 -3.11 -9.39
CA PHE A 180 3.20 -2.88 -8.84
C PHE A 180 3.29 -2.71 -7.32
N ILE A 181 2.95 -1.51 -6.84
CA ILE A 181 2.90 -1.17 -5.42
C ILE A 181 1.43 -1.13 -4.97
N SER A 182 1.07 -1.96 -3.99
CA SER A 182 -0.29 -2.03 -3.46
C SER A 182 -0.35 -1.41 -2.06
N ILE A 183 -1.23 -0.44 -1.86
CA ILE A 183 -1.44 0.25 -0.58
C ILE A 183 -2.79 -0.17 -0.04
N LEU A 184 -2.81 -0.91 1.07
CA LEU A 184 -4.00 -1.42 1.73
C LEU A 184 -4.42 -0.45 2.85
N THR A 185 -5.64 0.06 2.78
CA THR A 185 -6.18 1.04 3.74
C THR A 185 -7.37 0.48 4.50
N ASP A 186 -7.79 1.17 5.57
CA ASP A 186 -8.90 0.70 6.42
C ASP A 186 -10.27 0.94 5.78
N PRO A 187 -11.08 -0.10 5.51
CA PRO A 187 -10.74 -1.53 5.48
C PRO A 187 -10.40 -2.04 4.07
N THR A 188 -9.66 -3.14 3.98
CA THR A 188 -9.44 -3.91 2.74
C THR A 188 -9.80 -5.38 2.97
N PHE A 189 -11.01 -5.75 2.51
CA PHE A 189 -11.59 -7.08 2.70
C PHE A 189 -12.00 -7.78 1.40
N GLY A 190 -12.28 -9.08 1.51
CA GLY A 190 -13.01 -9.86 0.52
C GLY A 190 -12.26 -10.02 -0.79
N GLY A 191 -13.02 -9.97 -1.88
CA GLY A 191 -12.49 -10.22 -3.22
C GLY A 191 -11.39 -9.25 -3.67
N VAL A 192 -11.30 -8.05 -3.09
CA VAL A 192 -10.20 -7.12 -3.39
C VAL A 192 -8.89 -7.64 -2.80
N THR A 193 -8.89 -7.99 -1.51
CA THR A 193 -7.73 -8.59 -0.82
C THR A 193 -7.35 -9.94 -1.44
N ALA A 194 -8.32 -10.78 -1.77
CA ALA A 194 -8.10 -12.09 -2.40
C ALA A 194 -7.86 -12.04 -3.92
N SER A 195 -7.60 -10.86 -4.49
CA SER A 195 -7.21 -10.69 -5.89
C SER A 195 -6.02 -9.74 -5.99
N PHE A 196 -6.10 -8.72 -6.84
CA PHE A 196 -4.96 -7.88 -7.20
C PHE A 196 -4.31 -7.17 -6.00
N ALA A 197 -5.04 -6.84 -4.93
CA ALA A 197 -4.49 -6.05 -3.84
C ALA A 197 -3.36 -6.78 -3.09
N SER A 198 -3.34 -8.12 -3.11
CA SER A 198 -2.27 -8.94 -2.51
C SER A 198 -1.23 -9.44 -3.52
N LEU A 199 -1.30 -8.99 -4.77
CA LEU A 199 -0.36 -9.36 -5.85
C LEU A 199 0.69 -8.27 -6.13
N GLY A 200 0.85 -7.31 -5.21
CA GLY A 200 1.86 -6.26 -5.32
C GLY A 200 3.26 -6.81 -5.05
N ASP A 201 4.23 -6.32 -5.83
CA ASP A 201 5.67 -6.51 -5.57
C ASP A 201 6.05 -5.93 -4.21
N VAL A 202 5.44 -4.79 -3.85
CA VAL A 202 5.50 -4.20 -2.51
C VAL A 202 4.08 -3.90 -2.04
N ILE A 203 3.71 -4.45 -0.89
CA ILE A 203 2.44 -4.25 -0.20
C ILE A 203 2.68 -3.40 1.05
N ILE A 204 2.04 -2.24 1.05
CA ILE A 204 2.09 -1.25 2.12
C ILE A 204 0.74 -1.23 2.81
N ALA A 205 0.71 -1.16 4.13
CA ALA A 205 -0.50 -0.86 4.89
C ALA A 205 -0.38 0.46 5.66
N GLU A 206 -1.53 1.04 6.01
CA GLU A 206 -1.59 2.12 6.99
C GLU A 206 -1.67 1.55 8.43
N PRO A 207 -1.13 2.26 9.45
CA PRO A 207 -1.23 1.84 10.85
C PRO A 207 -2.66 1.51 11.28
N GLY A 208 -2.84 0.35 11.93
CA GLY A 208 -4.13 -0.11 12.44
C GLY A 208 -5.20 -0.45 11.38
N ALA A 209 -4.87 -0.41 10.08
CA ALA A 209 -5.81 -0.74 9.01
C ALA A 209 -6.31 -2.18 9.13
N GLN A 210 -7.60 -2.41 8.82
CA GLN A 210 -8.17 -3.75 8.82
C GLN A 210 -8.03 -4.42 7.46
N ILE A 211 -7.35 -5.56 7.42
CA ILE A 211 -7.02 -6.29 6.21
C ILE A 211 -7.34 -7.76 6.42
N GLY A 212 -8.00 -8.38 5.45
CA GLY A 212 -8.22 -9.83 5.46
C GLY A 212 -9.14 -10.30 4.35
N PHE A 213 -9.44 -11.60 4.31
CA PHE A 213 -10.43 -12.12 3.38
C PHE A 213 -11.86 -11.92 3.89
N VAL A 214 -12.10 -12.25 5.16
CA VAL A 214 -13.41 -12.13 5.81
C VAL A 214 -13.31 -11.09 6.93
N GLY A 215 -14.31 -10.22 7.05
CA GLY A 215 -14.33 -9.25 8.15
C GLY A 215 -14.56 -9.93 9.51
N PRO A 216 -14.00 -9.38 10.61
CA PRO A 216 -14.05 -10.01 11.93
C PRO A 216 -15.48 -10.32 12.40
N ARG A 217 -16.42 -9.38 12.16
CA ARG A 217 -17.84 -9.55 12.51
C ARG A 217 -18.49 -10.78 11.88
N VAL A 218 -18.12 -11.11 10.64
CA VAL A 218 -18.69 -12.26 9.91
C VAL A 218 -18.14 -13.57 10.47
N ILE A 219 -16.85 -13.59 10.85
CA ILE A 219 -16.23 -14.74 11.50
C ILE A 219 -16.91 -14.99 12.86
N GLU A 220 -17.01 -13.97 13.70
CA GLU A 220 -17.61 -14.08 15.04
C GLU A 220 -19.07 -14.55 14.99
N GLN A 221 -19.84 -14.07 14.00
CA GLN A 221 -21.22 -14.53 13.78
C GLN A 221 -21.31 -15.99 13.35
N THR A 222 -20.31 -16.50 12.63
CA THR A 222 -20.30 -17.87 12.11
C THR A 222 -19.73 -18.86 13.12
N THR A 223 -18.69 -18.48 13.87
CA THR A 223 -18.01 -19.35 14.84
C THR A 223 -18.57 -19.25 16.25
N GLY A 224 -19.32 -18.19 16.56
CA GLY A 224 -19.82 -17.89 17.90
C GLY A 224 -18.73 -17.49 18.90
N THR A 225 -17.48 -17.30 18.44
CA THR A 225 -16.32 -16.98 19.30
C THR A 225 -15.76 -15.60 18.92
N PRO A 226 -15.56 -14.70 19.89
CA PRO A 226 -14.95 -13.40 19.62
C PRO A 226 -13.50 -13.57 19.15
N LEU A 227 -13.07 -12.73 18.21
CA LEU A 227 -11.68 -12.72 17.75
C LEU A 227 -10.81 -11.82 18.63
N PRO A 228 -9.48 -12.06 18.67
CA PRO A 228 -8.55 -11.07 19.20
C PRO A 228 -8.77 -9.71 18.55
N ALA A 229 -8.73 -8.64 19.35
CA ALA A 229 -9.01 -7.27 18.91
C ALA A 229 -8.06 -6.78 17.80
N ASP A 230 -6.88 -7.40 17.68
CA ASP A 230 -5.84 -7.11 16.71
C ASP A 230 -5.81 -8.08 15.51
N SER A 231 -6.68 -9.10 15.46
CA SER A 231 -6.62 -10.22 14.49
C SER A 231 -6.47 -9.82 13.01
N HIS A 232 -7.07 -8.70 12.61
CA HIS A 232 -7.07 -8.20 11.23
C HIS A 232 -6.27 -6.90 11.06
N ARG A 233 -5.54 -6.46 12.09
CA ARG A 233 -4.79 -5.19 12.05
C ARG A 233 -3.54 -5.36 11.19
N ALA A 234 -3.16 -4.30 10.49
CA ALA A 234 -1.94 -4.24 9.68
C ALA A 234 -0.72 -4.82 10.41
N GLU A 235 -0.57 -4.54 11.71
CA GLU A 235 0.52 -5.05 12.54
C GLU A 235 0.50 -6.59 12.66
N THR A 236 -0.68 -7.18 12.78
CA THR A 236 -0.85 -8.65 12.83
C THR A 236 -0.62 -9.26 11.45
N VAL A 237 -1.08 -8.60 10.39
CA VAL A 237 -0.90 -9.06 9.01
C VAL A 237 0.57 -8.97 8.58
N LEU A 238 1.32 -7.96 9.04
CA LEU A 238 2.77 -7.82 8.87
C LEU A 238 3.50 -8.97 9.56
N ARG A 239 3.18 -9.27 10.84
CA ARG A 239 3.79 -10.40 11.58
C ARG A 239 3.52 -11.76 10.91
N ALA A 240 2.40 -11.90 10.22
CA ALA A 240 2.06 -13.09 9.42
C ALA A 240 2.79 -13.14 8.06
N GLY A 241 3.66 -12.17 7.77
CA GLY A 241 4.48 -12.12 6.56
C GLY A 241 3.74 -11.67 5.30
N LEU A 242 2.53 -11.10 5.42
CA LEU A 242 1.67 -10.77 4.27
C LEU A 242 1.79 -9.31 3.80
N LEU A 243 2.53 -8.46 4.52
CA LEU A 243 2.82 -7.07 4.17
C LEU A 243 4.33 -6.86 4.18
N ASP A 244 4.81 -5.89 3.42
CA ASP A 244 6.22 -5.48 3.45
C ASP A 244 6.43 -4.29 4.38
N LEU A 245 5.44 -3.40 4.48
CA LEU A 245 5.59 -2.11 5.13
C LEU A 245 4.31 -1.67 5.84
N ILE A 246 4.44 -1.03 7.00
CA ILE A 246 3.39 -0.20 7.60
C ILE A 246 3.89 1.25 7.56
N VAL A 247 3.16 2.13 6.87
CA VAL A 247 3.62 3.50 6.61
C VAL A 247 2.57 4.53 7.06
N PRO A 248 2.93 5.44 7.98
CA PRO A 248 2.09 6.57 8.33
C PRO A 248 1.76 7.46 7.12
N ARG A 249 0.54 8.03 7.09
CA ARG A 249 0.05 8.80 5.93
C ARG A 249 0.94 9.99 5.57
N GLU A 250 1.56 10.60 6.56
CA GLU A 250 2.46 11.75 6.44
C GLU A 250 3.72 11.39 5.65
N ARG A 251 4.21 10.16 5.79
CA ARG A 251 5.40 9.64 5.09
C ARG A 251 5.05 8.86 3.82
N LEU A 252 3.78 8.52 3.61
CA LEU A 252 3.34 7.65 2.52
C LEU A 252 3.76 8.15 1.13
N ARG A 253 3.57 9.44 0.83
CA ARG A 253 3.97 10.01 -0.46
C ARG A 253 5.47 9.84 -0.69
N GLU A 254 6.28 10.11 0.33
CA GLU A 254 7.73 10.04 0.26
C GLU A 254 8.20 8.60 0.03
N THR A 255 7.68 7.66 0.79
CA THR A 255 8.00 6.22 0.64
C THR A 255 7.59 5.70 -0.72
N VAL A 256 6.38 6.02 -1.20
CA VAL A 256 5.92 5.59 -2.53
C VAL A 256 6.76 6.22 -3.64
N ALA A 257 7.12 7.51 -3.52
CA ALA A 257 8.00 8.17 -4.49
C ALA A 257 9.39 7.51 -4.55
N TYR A 258 9.95 7.15 -3.40
CA TYR A 258 11.21 6.43 -3.31
C TYR A 258 11.12 5.06 -4.00
N LEU A 259 10.14 4.24 -3.62
CA LEU A 259 9.93 2.92 -4.21
C LEU A 259 9.70 2.98 -5.72
N VAL A 260 8.84 3.90 -6.18
CA VAL A 260 8.61 4.13 -7.62
C VAL A 260 9.91 4.55 -8.31
N GLY A 261 10.72 5.42 -7.69
CA GLY A 261 12.00 5.88 -8.26
C GLY A 261 12.99 4.74 -8.54
N HIS A 262 13.07 3.79 -7.61
CA HIS A 262 13.98 2.63 -7.64
C HIS A 262 13.44 1.46 -8.46
N LEU A 263 12.14 1.21 -8.43
CA LEU A 263 11.49 0.11 -9.13
C LEU A 263 11.06 0.48 -10.57
N SER A 264 11.07 1.77 -10.91
CA SER A 264 10.89 2.19 -12.30
C SER A 264 12.11 1.79 -13.12
N ARG A 265 11.87 1.11 -14.26
CA ARG A 265 12.91 0.89 -15.27
C ARG A 265 13.49 2.22 -15.73
N GLN A 266 14.65 2.58 -15.19
CA GLN A 266 15.46 3.63 -15.76
C GLN A 266 16.17 3.03 -16.98
N LYS A 267 16.31 3.80 -18.06
CA LYS A 267 17.45 3.57 -18.95
C LYS A 267 18.65 3.66 -18.01
N ALA A 268 19.35 2.55 -17.75
CA ALA A 268 20.53 2.54 -16.91
C ALA A 268 21.36 3.74 -17.36
N ALA A 269 21.40 4.78 -16.53
CA ALA A 269 22.43 5.79 -16.70
C ALA A 269 23.69 4.94 -16.64
N ARG A 270 24.50 4.94 -17.71
CA ARG A 270 25.82 4.35 -17.64
C ARG A 270 26.55 5.19 -16.60
N GLY A 271 26.37 4.84 -15.32
CA GLY A 271 27.12 5.39 -14.22
C GLY A 271 28.56 5.20 -14.63
N ARG A 272 29.26 6.32 -14.82
CA ARG A 272 30.72 6.31 -14.85
C ARG A 272 31.09 5.57 -13.58
N ARG A 273 31.57 4.32 -13.68
CA ARG A 273 32.26 3.66 -12.57
C ARG A 273 33.28 4.69 -12.10
N ARG A 274 33.02 5.35 -10.98
CA ARG A 274 34.06 6.12 -10.31
C ARG A 274 35.10 5.05 -10.02
N GLY A 275 36.26 5.16 -10.67
CA GLY A 275 37.38 4.27 -10.38
C GLY A 275 37.63 4.43 -8.90
N GLY A 276 37.20 3.44 -8.11
CA GLY A 276 37.48 3.43 -6.69
C GLY A 276 39.00 3.55 -6.56
N GLY A 277 39.45 4.47 -5.69
CA GLY A 277 40.85 4.44 -5.27
C GLY A 277 41.20 3.03 -4.78
N PRO A 278 42.51 2.69 -4.70
CA PRO A 278 42.91 1.41 -4.13
C PRO A 278 42.18 1.20 -2.80
N PRO A 279 41.65 0.00 -2.52
CA PRO A 279 40.99 -0.27 -1.26
C PRO A 279 41.91 0.18 -0.13
N PRO A 280 41.36 0.82 0.93
CA PRO A 280 42.18 1.27 2.04
C PRO A 280 43.04 0.12 2.52
N ALA A 281 44.31 0.39 2.81
CA ALA A 281 45.23 -0.61 3.31
C ALA A 281 44.66 -1.18 4.61
N ILE A 282 44.10 -2.39 4.54
CA ILE A 282 43.58 -3.09 5.71
C ILE A 282 44.82 -3.47 6.51
N SER A 283 45.03 -2.82 7.66
CA SER A 283 46.00 -3.25 8.65
C SER A 283 45.73 -4.73 8.96
N ALA A 284 46.63 -5.61 8.52
CA ALA A 284 46.49 -7.05 8.72
C ALA A 284 46.74 -7.37 10.20
N LEU A 285 45.70 -7.20 11.02
CA LEU A 285 45.69 -7.70 12.38
C LEU A 285 45.99 -9.20 12.37
N PRO A 286 46.74 -9.73 13.35
CA PRO A 286 46.93 -11.17 13.50
C PRO A 286 45.59 -11.91 13.47
N ALA A 287 45.55 -13.11 12.88
CA ALA A 287 44.31 -13.88 12.68
C ALA A 287 43.48 -14.04 13.97
N TRP A 288 44.16 -14.26 15.10
CA TRP A 288 43.48 -14.39 16.40
C TRP A 288 42.82 -13.09 16.88
N GLU A 289 43.42 -11.94 16.58
CA GLU A 289 42.85 -10.64 16.94
C GLU A 289 41.60 -10.33 16.11
N GLN A 290 41.60 -10.69 14.82
CA GLN A 290 40.41 -10.60 13.97
C GLN A 290 39.26 -11.48 14.52
N VAL A 291 39.56 -12.70 14.96
CA VAL A 291 38.57 -13.58 15.59
C VAL A 291 38.03 -12.99 16.89
N ARG A 292 38.89 -12.38 17.72
CA ARG A 292 38.46 -11.71 18.96
C ARG A 292 37.53 -10.54 18.66
N LEU A 293 37.86 -9.70 17.67
CA LEU A 293 37.01 -8.58 17.23
C LEU A 293 35.65 -9.07 16.71
N ALA A 294 35.64 -10.11 15.87
CA ALA A 294 34.41 -10.71 15.36
C ALA A 294 33.55 -11.33 16.47
N ARG A 295 34.09 -11.61 17.65
CA ARG A 295 33.36 -12.18 18.80
C ARG A 295 32.93 -11.14 19.83
N LEU A 296 33.30 -9.87 19.67
CA LEU A 296 32.84 -8.81 20.57
C LEU A 296 31.32 -8.70 20.52
N ALA A 297 30.70 -8.58 21.71
CA ALA A 297 29.26 -8.35 21.82
C ALA A 297 28.84 -7.03 21.14
N ALA A 298 29.71 -6.02 21.21
CA ALA A 298 29.49 -4.70 20.61
C ALA A 298 29.90 -4.61 19.12
N ARG A 299 30.16 -5.75 18.44
CA ARG A 299 30.52 -5.70 17.01
C ARG A 299 29.38 -5.08 16.19
N PRO A 300 29.69 -4.31 15.12
CA PRO A 300 28.67 -3.82 14.21
C PRO A 300 27.86 -4.97 13.59
N GLN A 301 26.55 -4.77 13.49
CA GLN A 301 25.58 -5.70 12.88
C GLN A 301 25.15 -5.16 11.50
N ALA A 302 24.30 -5.92 10.81
CA ALA A 302 23.82 -5.54 9.48
C ALA A 302 23.21 -4.12 9.46
N HIS A 303 22.38 -3.76 10.44
CA HIS A 303 21.83 -2.39 10.52
C HIS A 303 22.91 -1.31 10.64
N ASP A 304 23.98 -1.56 11.40
CA ASP A 304 25.05 -0.59 11.62
C ASP A 304 25.78 -0.32 10.30
N TYR A 305 26.06 -1.39 9.54
CA TYR A 305 26.69 -1.28 8.23
C TYR A 305 25.78 -0.57 7.22
N ILE A 306 24.50 -0.93 7.17
CA ILE A 306 23.51 -0.32 6.26
C ILE A 306 23.41 1.18 6.54
N ALA A 307 23.21 1.57 7.81
CA ALA A 307 23.15 2.97 8.22
C ALA A 307 24.44 3.76 7.89
N ALA A 308 25.61 3.11 7.98
CA ALA A 308 26.89 3.75 7.68
C ALA A 308 27.17 3.89 6.17
N MET A 309 26.68 2.97 5.33
CA MET A 309 27.01 2.94 3.90
C MET A 309 25.93 3.55 3.01
N THR A 310 24.68 3.62 3.47
CA THR A 310 23.55 4.06 2.63
C THR A 310 23.05 5.45 3.02
N THR A 311 22.57 6.20 2.04
CA THR A 311 21.89 7.48 2.31
C THR A 311 20.43 7.27 2.72
N ARG A 312 19.83 6.18 2.24
CA ARG A 312 18.47 5.76 2.56
C ARG A 312 18.34 4.25 2.40
N PHE A 313 17.56 3.65 3.29
CA PHE A 313 17.20 2.24 3.28
C PHE A 313 15.71 2.10 3.57
N VAL A 314 15.03 1.28 2.78
CA VAL A 314 13.66 0.84 3.04
C VAL A 314 13.72 -0.67 3.18
N GLU A 315 13.63 -1.12 4.44
CA GLU A 315 13.50 -2.53 4.79
C GLU A 315 12.16 -3.06 4.31
N LEU A 316 12.16 -4.26 3.73
CA LEU A 316 10.97 -4.94 3.24
C LEU A 316 10.82 -6.23 4.04
N HIS A 317 9.64 -6.42 4.60
CA HIS A 317 9.33 -7.54 5.48
C HIS A 317 8.45 -8.59 4.81
N GLY A 318 8.39 -9.75 5.44
CA GLY A 318 7.46 -10.81 5.12
C GLY A 318 7.90 -11.71 3.96
N ASP A 319 7.61 -13.00 4.12
CA ASP A 319 7.92 -14.05 3.14
C ASP A 319 6.74 -14.39 2.21
N ARG A 320 5.58 -13.76 2.43
CA ARG A 320 4.28 -14.05 1.78
C ARG A 320 3.77 -15.48 1.98
N GLN A 321 4.33 -16.25 2.92
CA GLN A 321 3.98 -17.65 3.17
C GLN A 321 3.62 -17.95 4.62
N GLY A 322 4.33 -17.38 5.60
CA GLY A 322 4.11 -17.73 7.01
C GLY A 322 4.62 -16.73 8.04
N GLY A 323 5.51 -15.79 7.68
CA GLY A 323 6.02 -14.82 8.66
C GLY A 323 7.12 -13.90 8.14
N ASP A 324 7.63 -13.08 9.04
CA ASP A 324 8.84 -12.29 8.84
C ASP A 324 9.99 -12.91 9.67
N ASP A 325 11.19 -13.05 9.09
CA ASP A 325 12.35 -13.56 9.82
C ASP A 325 13.24 -12.40 10.29
N PRO A 326 13.22 -12.05 11.58
CA PRO A 326 14.00 -10.94 12.09
C PRO A 326 15.53 -11.18 12.08
N ALA A 327 15.99 -12.38 11.70
CA ALA A 327 17.41 -12.65 11.48
C ALA A 327 17.88 -12.24 10.08
N ILE A 328 16.97 -11.93 9.15
CA ILE A 328 17.30 -11.46 7.80
C ILE A 328 16.82 -10.02 7.65
N ILE A 329 17.73 -9.13 7.29
CA ILE A 329 17.39 -7.78 6.84
C ILE A 329 17.47 -7.76 5.32
N GLY A 330 16.37 -7.40 4.68
CA GLY A 330 16.26 -7.28 3.23
C GLY A 330 15.62 -5.94 2.85
N GLY A 331 16.10 -5.29 1.79
CA GLY A 331 15.42 -4.07 1.33
C GLY A 331 16.13 -3.29 0.24
N LEU A 332 15.50 -2.17 -0.13
CA LEU A 332 15.99 -1.26 -1.17
C LEU A 332 16.77 -0.11 -0.55
N ALA A 333 17.99 0.11 -1.03
CA ALA A 333 18.86 1.16 -0.55
C ALA A 333 19.48 1.98 -1.67
N GLU A 334 20.02 3.14 -1.30
CA GLU A 334 20.84 3.97 -2.17
C GLU A 334 22.28 4.00 -1.66
N LEU A 335 23.22 3.63 -2.53
CA LEU A 335 24.66 3.67 -2.29
C LEU A 335 25.33 4.44 -3.43
N ASP A 336 25.97 5.57 -3.10
CA ASP A 336 26.61 6.46 -4.08
C ASP A 336 25.70 6.88 -5.26
N GLY A 337 24.41 7.05 -5.01
CA GLY A 337 23.41 7.41 -6.03
C GLY A 337 22.91 6.24 -6.88
N GLU A 338 23.37 5.01 -6.61
CA GLU A 338 22.92 3.79 -7.27
C GLU A 338 21.90 3.05 -6.43
N THR A 339 20.91 2.47 -7.11
CA THR A 339 19.90 1.61 -6.47
C THR A 339 20.49 0.24 -6.21
N ILE A 340 20.46 -0.21 -4.96
CA ILE A 340 20.91 -1.55 -4.57
C ILE A 340 19.84 -2.28 -3.77
N VAL A 341 19.90 -3.61 -3.83
CA VAL A 341 19.20 -4.49 -2.89
C VAL A 341 20.23 -4.93 -1.85
N ILE A 342 19.91 -4.75 -0.58
CA ILE A 342 20.73 -5.25 0.52
C ILE A 342 20.06 -6.48 1.11
N VAL A 343 20.87 -7.51 1.39
CA VAL A 343 20.50 -8.67 2.19
C VAL A 343 21.59 -8.87 3.23
N GLY A 344 21.22 -8.96 4.50
CA GLY A 344 22.16 -9.13 5.60
C GLY A 344 21.62 -10.01 6.72
N HIS A 345 22.52 -10.68 7.42
CA HIS A 345 22.17 -11.42 8.63
C HIS A 345 22.21 -10.46 9.84
N GLN A 346 21.09 -10.34 10.53
CA GLN A 346 20.97 -9.56 11.75
C GLN A 346 21.07 -10.47 12.97
N ARG A 347 21.94 -10.07 13.91
CA ARG A 347 22.03 -10.70 15.22
C ARG A 347 21.69 -9.67 16.28
N TRP A 348 20.60 -9.93 16.99
CA TRP A 348 20.12 -9.11 18.11
C TRP A 348 21.07 -9.21 19.31
N ARG A 349 21.33 -8.07 19.97
CA ARG A 349 22.24 -7.97 21.11
C ARG A 349 21.55 -8.40 22.40
N THR A 350 20.23 -8.25 22.48
CA THR A 350 19.40 -8.65 23.63
C THR A 350 18.18 -9.47 23.20
N GLN A 351 17.59 -10.21 24.15
CA GLN A 351 16.30 -10.89 23.93
C GLN A 351 15.15 -9.88 23.72
N GLU A 352 15.21 -8.71 24.36
CA GLU A 352 14.21 -7.65 24.19
C GLU A 352 14.22 -7.09 22.76
N GLU A 353 15.42 -6.85 22.18
CA GLU A 353 15.57 -6.45 20.78
C GLU A 353 15.00 -7.51 19.81
N SER A 354 15.21 -8.80 20.11
CA SER A 354 14.65 -9.88 19.28
C SER A 354 13.13 -10.05 19.41
N ALA A 355 12.55 -9.62 20.54
CA ALA A 355 11.12 -9.75 20.81
C ALA A 355 10.29 -8.60 20.22
N SER A 356 10.93 -7.47 19.85
CA SER A 356 10.27 -6.33 19.21
C SER A 356 11.10 -5.77 18.04
N PRO A 357 11.36 -6.56 16.98
CA PRO A 357 12.21 -6.14 15.87
C PRO A 357 11.63 -4.93 15.09
N PHE A 358 10.33 -4.65 15.27
CA PHE A 358 9.60 -3.58 14.58
C PHE A 358 9.41 -2.29 15.40
N GLN A 359 10.00 -2.19 16.61
CA GLN A 359 9.85 -1.00 17.45
C GLN A 359 10.59 0.20 16.83
N GLY A 360 9.86 1.11 16.19
CA GLY A 360 10.38 2.36 15.64
C GLY A 360 10.24 2.55 14.12
N MET A 361 9.58 1.61 13.42
CA MET A 361 9.23 1.77 12.01
C MET A 361 8.14 2.81 11.77
#